data_AF-A0A439UX83-F1
#
_entry.id   AF-A0A439UX83-F1
#
_cell.length_a   1.000
_cell.length_b   1.000
_cell.length_c   1.000
_cell.angle_alpha   90.00
_cell.angle_beta   90.00
_cell.angle_gamma   90.00
#
_symmetry.space_group_name_H-M   'P 1'
#
loop_
_entity.id
_entity.type
_entity.pdbx_description
1 polymer ?
#
loop_
_entity_poly.entity_id
_entity_poly.type
_entity_poly.pdbx_seq_one_letter_code
_entity_poly.pdbx_strand_id
1 'polypeptide(L)'
;MRKLILSLALLGLAAVPAAAQSIGGTYTVAGTNFDGSPYGGEATIALTSGTTCTIHWETGGSSSDGICMRNDDAFSAGYVMGKDIGLVVYKMMDDGSLHGLWTIAGKEGNGTEVLTPKK
;
A
#
# COMPACT_ATOMS: atom_id res chain seq x y z
N MET A 1 55.78 -34.90 9.46
CA MET A 1 54.97 -33.97 10.29
C MET A 1 53.92 -33.32 9.40
N ARG A 2 52.65 -33.54 9.73
CA ARG A 2 51.45 -33.06 9.02
C ARG A 2 51.34 -31.54 9.11
N LYS A 3 51.01 -30.86 8.00
CA LYS A 3 50.25 -29.60 8.03
C LYS A 3 49.19 -29.64 6.94
N LEU A 4 47.94 -29.85 7.35
CA LEU A 4 46.76 -29.72 6.50
C LEU A 4 46.57 -28.25 6.13
N ILE A 5 46.38 -28.00 4.83
CA ILE A 5 45.94 -26.71 4.28
C ILE A 5 44.42 -26.68 4.47
N LEU A 6 43.91 -25.81 5.35
CA LEU A 6 42.47 -25.55 5.47
C LEU A 6 42.07 -24.52 4.41
N SER A 7 41.32 -24.99 3.42
CA SER A 7 40.68 -24.19 2.38
C SER A 7 39.58 -23.31 2.97
N LEU A 8 39.68 -22.00 2.78
CA LEU A 8 38.64 -21.03 3.16
C LEU A 8 37.55 -21.04 2.09
N ALA A 9 36.48 -21.81 2.32
CA ALA A 9 35.29 -21.78 1.46
C ALA A 9 34.52 -20.47 1.72
N LEU A 10 34.68 -19.51 0.80
CA LEU A 10 33.90 -18.27 0.78
C LEU A 10 32.45 -18.61 0.39
N LEU A 11 31.55 -18.74 1.36
CA LEU A 11 30.12 -18.79 1.11
C LEU A 11 29.67 -17.40 0.63
N GLY A 12 29.57 -17.23 -0.69
CA GLY A 12 28.87 -16.10 -1.29
C GLY A 12 27.39 -16.20 -0.95
N LEU A 13 26.93 -15.40 0.02
CA LEU A 13 25.51 -15.10 0.15
C LEU A 13 25.10 -14.38 -1.13
N ALA A 14 24.45 -15.09 -2.05
CA ALA A 14 23.74 -14.45 -3.14
C ALA A 14 22.64 -13.59 -2.52
N ALA A 15 22.85 -12.27 -2.52
CA ALA A 15 21.79 -11.33 -2.23
C ALA A 15 20.75 -11.49 -3.34
N VAL A 16 19.69 -12.25 -3.07
CA VAL A 16 18.50 -12.25 -3.92
C VAL A 16 18.02 -10.80 -3.98
N PRO A 17 17.87 -10.21 -5.17
CA PRO A 17 17.30 -8.89 -5.28
C PRO A 17 15.92 -8.96 -4.62
N ALA A 18 15.68 -8.09 -3.64
CA ALA A 18 14.34 -7.87 -3.13
C ALA A 18 13.51 -7.44 -4.34
N ALA A 19 12.70 -8.34 -4.88
CA ALA A 19 11.74 -7.99 -5.91
C ALA A 19 10.87 -6.91 -5.28
N ALA A 20 10.99 -5.68 -5.77
CA ALA A 20 10.11 -4.60 -5.36
C ALA A 20 8.68 -5.10 -5.63
N GLN A 21 7.95 -5.45 -4.57
CA GLN A 21 6.56 -5.91 -4.71
C GLN A 21 5.81 -4.83 -5.48
N SER A 22 5.33 -5.19 -6.67
CA SER A 22 4.52 -4.29 -7.49
C SER A 22 3.21 -4.05 -6.75
N ILE A 23 2.94 -2.79 -6.42
CA ILE A 23 1.68 -2.35 -5.77
C ILE A 23 0.54 -2.13 -6.78
N GLY A 24 0.82 -2.28 -8.08
CA GLY A 24 -0.19 -2.13 -9.12
C GLY A 24 -1.15 -3.32 -9.09
N GLY A 25 -2.44 -3.06 -9.33
CA GLY A 25 -3.47 -4.09 -9.37
C GLY A 25 -4.77 -3.66 -8.72
N THR A 26 -5.68 -4.61 -8.59
CA THR A 26 -6.97 -4.41 -7.92
C THR A 26 -6.92 -4.99 -6.52
N TYR A 27 -7.57 -4.31 -5.58
CA TYR A 27 -7.64 -4.63 -4.17
C TYR A 27 -9.09 -4.70 -3.72
N THR A 28 -9.39 -5.61 -2.80
CA THR A 28 -10.61 -5.56 -2.00
C THR A 28 -10.40 -4.58 -0.86
N VAL A 29 -11.39 -3.72 -0.61
CA VAL A 29 -11.38 -2.72 0.46
C VAL A 29 -12.26 -3.19 1.62
N ALA A 30 -11.73 -3.10 2.83
CA ALA A 30 -12.51 -3.15 4.07
C ALA A 30 -12.13 -1.95 4.96
N GLY A 31 -13.09 -1.13 5.35
CA GLY A 31 -12.81 0.07 6.12
C GLY A 31 -13.90 0.45 7.11
N THR A 32 -13.64 1.51 7.87
CA THR A 32 -14.60 2.11 8.80
C THR A 32 -14.71 3.61 8.59
N ASN A 33 -15.92 4.14 8.72
CA ASN A 33 -16.15 5.58 8.79
C ASN A 33 -15.68 6.16 10.13
N PHE A 34 -15.78 7.48 10.28
CA PHE A 34 -15.36 8.21 11.49
C PHE A 34 -16.18 7.80 12.72
N ASP A 35 -17.42 7.34 12.52
CA ASP A 35 -18.30 6.81 13.55
C ASP A 35 -18.08 5.31 13.82
N GLY A 36 -17.11 4.68 13.16
CA GLY A 36 -16.79 3.26 13.27
C GLY A 36 -17.68 2.33 12.43
N SER A 37 -18.67 2.85 11.71
CA SER A 37 -19.52 2.00 10.86
C SER A 37 -18.69 1.40 9.70
N PRO A 38 -18.85 0.09 9.42
CA PRO A 38 -18.04 -0.58 8.40
C PRO A 38 -18.51 -0.25 6.98
N TYR A 39 -17.58 -0.23 6.05
CA TYR A 39 -17.84 -0.23 4.61
C TYR A 39 -16.90 -1.18 3.87
N GLY A 40 -17.27 -1.51 2.65
CA GLY A 40 -16.43 -2.29 1.74
C GLY A 40 -16.43 -1.70 0.34
N GLY A 41 -15.59 -2.28 -0.51
CA GLY A 41 -15.46 -1.82 -1.89
C GLY A 41 -14.26 -2.42 -2.61
N GLU A 42 -13.83 -1.70 -3.63
CA GLU A 42 -12.66 -2.04 -4.43
C GLU A 42 -11.77 -0.83 -4.66
N ALA A 43 -10.47 -1.06 -4.76
CA ALA A 43 -9.51 -0.05 -5.17
C ALA A 43 -8.68 -0.58 -6.33
N THR A 44 -8.38 0.26 -7.31
CA THR A 44 -7.49 -0.09 -8.43
C THR A 44 -6.32 0.88 -8.47
N ILE A 45 -5.11 0.33 -8.43
CA ILE A 45 -3.84 1.07 -8.46
C ILE A 45 -3.18 0.87 -9.83
N ALA A 46 -2.93 1.99 -10.52
CA ALA A 46 -2.18 2.01 -11.77
C ALA A 46 -0.85 2.73 -11.56
N LEU A 47 0.26 2.01 -11.75
CA LEU A 47 1.61 2.57 -11.63
C LEU A 47 1.88 3.60 -12.73
N THR A 48 2.37 4.77 -12.35
CA THR A 48 2.86 5.80 -13.28
C THR A 48 4.39 5.86 -13.30
N SER A 49 5.04 5.39 -12.24
CA SER A 49 6.48 5.13 -12.16
C SER A 49 6.79 4.07 -11.10
N GLY A 50 8.06 3.88 -10.75
CA GLY A 50 8.45 3.01 -9.63
C GLY A 50 8.03 3.53 -8.25
N THR A 51 7.74 4.82 -8.12
CA THR A 51 7.39 5.45 -6.84
C THR A 51 6.05 6.20 -6.88
N THR A 52 5.42 6.37 -8.06
CA THR A 52 4.16 7.12 -8.22
C THR A 52 3.10 6.28 -8.92
N CYS A 53 1.84 6.59 -8.65
CA CYS A 53 0.69 5.89 -9.20
C CYS A 53 -0.56 6.78 -9.22
N THR A 54 -1.60 6.30 -9.89
CA THR A 54 -2.99 6.74 -9.66
C THR A 54 -3.75 5.63 -8.95
N ILE A 55 -4.77 6.02 -8.21
CA ILE A 55 -5.63 5.10 -7.47
C ILE A 55 -7.08 5.56 -7.59
N HIS A 56 -7.95 4.59 -7.81
CA HIS A 56 -9.39 4.78 -7.92
C HIS A 56 -10.09 3.87 -6.91
N TRP A 57 -11.03 4.41 -6.14
CA TRP A 57 -11.83 3.66 -5.17
C TRP A 57 -13.30 3.68 -5.57
N GLU A 58 -13.94 2.53 -5.39
CA GLU A 58 -15.40 2.35 -5.40
C GLU A 58 -15.80 1.75 -4.05
N THR A 59 -16.22 2.59 -3.09
CA THR A 59 -16.43 2.21 -1.69
C THR A 59 -17.73 2.78 -1.15
N GLY A 60 -18.50 1.98 -0.40
CA GLY A 60 -19.72 2.46 0.26
C GLY A 60 -20.74 3.10 -0.70
N GLY A 61 -20.71 2.76 -1.99
CA GLY A 61 -21.57 3.34 -3.03
C GLY A 61 -21.12 4.71 -3.56
N SER A 62 -19.90 5.14 -3.26
CA SER A 62 -19.28 6.37 -3.79
C SER A 62 -17.96 6.06 -4.47
N SER A 63 -17.60 6.89 -5.44
CA SER A 63 -16.32 6.83 -6.14
C SER A 63 -15.39 7.97 -5.73
N SER A 64 -14.08 7.70 -5.75
CA SER A 64 -13.06 8.72 -5.57
C SER A 64 -11.80 8.41 -6.37
N ASP A 65 -11.10 9.46 -6.79
CA ASP A 65 -9.90 9.38 -7.61
C ASP A 65 -8.75 10.12 -6.92
N GLY A 66 -7.55 9.56 -7.03
CA GLY A 66 -6.37 10.14 -6.39
C GLY A 66 -5.06 9.85 -7.12
N ILE A 67 -4.06 10.63 -6.72
CA ILE A 67 -2.66 10.32 -7.00
C ILE A 67 -2.06 9.64 -5.79
N CYS A 68 -1.11 8.75 -6.02
CA CYS A 68 -0.40 8.06 -4.95
C CYS A 68 1.11 8.06 -5.16
N MET A 69 1.80 7.95 -4.04
CA MET A 69 3.25 7.82 -3.98
C MET A 69 3.61 6.77 -2.95
N ARG A 70 4.67 6.02 -3.24
CA ARG A 70 5.28 5.04 -2.34
C ARG A 70 6.69 5.49 -1.98
N ASN A 71 7.01 5.40 -0.69
CA ASN A 71 8.35 5.51 -0.15
C ASN A 71 8.57 4.35 0.83
N ASP A 72 9.37 3.36 0.42
CA ASP A 72 9.58 2.10 1.16
C ASP A 72 8.26 1.35 1.46
N ASP A 73 7.91 1.15 2.73
CA ASP A 73 6.67 0.53 3.18
C ASP A 73 5.56 1.56 3.45
N ALA A 74 5.80 2.85 3.21
CA ALA A 74 4.77 3.88 3.27
C ALA A 74 4.14 4.09 1.89
N PHE A 75 2.83 3.94 1.81
CA PHE A 75 2.04 4.33 0.66
C PHE A 75 1.09 5.45 1.07
N SER A 76 1.01 6.52 0.29
CA SER A 76 0.10 7.64 0.57
C SER A 76 -0.63 8.06 -0.69
N ALA A 77 -1.88 8.49 -0.52
CA ALA A 77 -2.67 9.01 -1.62
C ALA A 77 -3.49 10.22 -1.19
N GLY A 78 -3.45 11.26 -2.03
CA GLY A 78 -4.39 12.37 -1.97
C GLY A 78 -5.51 12.12 -2.97
N TYR A 79 -6.75 12.28 -2.53
CA TYR A 79 -7.92 11.95 -3.35
C TYR A 79 -8.98 13.04 -3.33
N VAL A 80 -9.84 13.03 -4.35
CA VAL A 80 -11.02 13.88 -4.44
C VAL A 80 -12.26 12.99 -4.44
N MET A 81 -13.24 13.36 -3.60
CA MET A 81 -14.55 12.72 -3.52
C MET A 81 -15.62 13.81 -3.63
N GLY A 82 -16.23 13.95 -4.81
CA GLY A 82 -17.10 15.08 -5.11
C GLY A 82 -16.33 16.41 -5.03
N LYS A 83 -16.64 17.23 -4.01
CA LYS A 83 -15.97 18.51 -3.74
C LYS A 83 -14.94 18.43 -2.60
N ASP A 84 -14.88 17.30 -1.92
CA ASP A 84 -14.05 17.11 -0.74
C ASP A 84 -12.68 16.56 -1.14
N ILE A 85 -11.64 17.02 -0.45
CA ILE A 85 -10.26 16.54 -0.61
C ILE A 85 -9.94 15.67 0.60
N GLY A 86 -9.38 14.49 0.35
CA GLY A 86 -8.96 13.58 1.39
C GLY A 86 -7.50 13.16 1.26
N LEU A 87 -7.00 12.58 2.35
CA LEU A 87 -5.67 12.02 2.45
C LEU A 87 -5.78 10.66 3.11
N VAL A 88 -5.07 9.68 2.55
CA VAL A 88 -4.90 8.37 3.15
C VAL A 88 -3.42 8.02 3.21
N VAL A 89 -3.03 7.39 4.31
CA VAL A 89 -1.69 6.84 4.53
C VAL A 89 -1.84 5.39 4.93
N TYR A 90 -1.15 4.51 4.21
CA TYR A 90 -1.09 3.08 4.49
C TYR A 90 0.34 2.66 4.79
N LYS A 91 0.46 1.68 5.68
CA LYS A 91 1.62 0.81 5.79
C LYS A 91 1.42 -0.39 4.86
N MET A 92 2.42 -0.67 4.04
CA MET A 92 2.53 -1.89 3.26
C MET A 92 2.98 -3.04 4.17
N MET A 93 2.26 -4.15 4.09
CA MET A 93 2.57 -5.38 4.81
C MET A 93 3.30 -6.36 3.88
N ASP A 94 4.01 -7.33 4.48
CA ASP A 94 4.79 -8.33 3.73
C ASP A 94 3.92 -9.18 2.77
N ASP A 95 2.64 -9.34 3.08
CA ASP A 95 1.66 -10.06 2.25
C ASP A 95 1.07 -9.22 1.10
N GLY A 96 1.52 -7.96 0.96
CA GLY A 96 1.06 -7.01 -0.05
C GLY A 96 -0.21 -6.26 0.33
N SER A 97 -0.79 -6.50 1.50
CA SER A 97 -1.90 -5.71 2.02
C SER A 97 -1.46 -4.29 2.42
N LEU A 98 -2.37 -3.33 2.34
CA LEU A 98 -2.14 -1.94 2.73
C LEU A 98 -3.05 -1.61 3.92
N HIS A 99 -2.46 -1.30 5.07
CA HIS A 99 -3.18 -0.99 6.31
C HIS A 99 -3.07 0.49 6.62
N GLY A 100 -4.18 1.22 6.66
CA GLY A 100 -4.13 2.67 6.69
C GLY A 100 -5.22 3.37 7.48
N LEU A 101 -5.02 4.68 7.59
CA LEU A 101 -5.98 5.64 8.09
C LEU A 101 -6.23 6.68 7.01
N TRP A 102 -7.48 7.09 6.86
CA TRP A 102 -7.88 8.13 5.92
C TRP A 102 -8.64 9.25 6.64
N THR A 103 -8.57 10.44 6.08
CA THR A 103 -9.32 11.60 6.58
C THR A 103 -9.73 12.52 5.44
N ILE A 104 -10.64 13.45 5.75
CA ILE A 104 -11.15 14.47 4.84
C ILE A 104 -10.73 15.85 5.37
N ALA A 105 -10.26 16.72 4.49
CA ALA A 105 -9.83 18.06 4.85
C ALA A 105 -10.91 18.82 5.65
N GLY A 106 -10.52 19.41 6.78
CA GLY A 106 -11.42 20.17 7.65
C GLY A 106 -12.36 19.32 8.52
N LYS A 107 -12.23 17.99 8.53
CA LYS A 107 -12.93 17.11 9.47
C LYS A 107 -11.99 16.69 10.61
N GLU A 108 -12.52 16.59 11.82
CA GLU A 108 -11.82 15.99 12.95
C GLU A 108 -11.94 14.47 12.89
N GLY A 109 -10.82 13.76 13.08
CA GLY A 109 -10.80 12.30 13.13
C GLY A 109 -10.35 11.64 11.83
N ASN A 110 -10.54 10.33 11.78
CA ASN A 110 -10.16 9.47 10.66
C ASN A 110 -11.08 8.26 10.60
N GLY A 111 -11.10 7.62 9.43
CA GLY A 111 -11.53 6.24 9.27
C GLY A 111 -10.32 5.30 9.13
N THR A 112 -10.60 4.00 9.12
CA THR A 112 -9.59 2.96 8.89
C THR A 112 -9.83 2.28 7.56
N GLU A 113 -8.79 1.70 6.98
CA GLU A 113 -8.92 0.92 5.76
C GLU A 113 -7.84 -0.15 5.63
N VAL A 114 -8.23 -1.31 5.12
CA VAL A 114 -7.36 -2.41 4.71
C VAL A 114 -7.65 -2.73 3.25
N LEU A 115 -6.62 -2.62 2.40
CA LEU A 115 -6.65 -3.05 1.00
C LEU A 115 -5.95 -4.40 0.89
N THR A 116 -6.66 -5.41 0.41
CA THR A 116 -6.13 -6.76 0.21
C THR A 116 -6.02 -7.05 -1.29
N PRO A 117 -4.83 -7.40 -1.83
CA PRO A 117 -4.67 -7.70 -3.25
C PRO A 117 -5.67 -8.75 -3.74
N LYS A 118 -6.31 -8.51 -4.90
CA LYS A 118 -7.05 -9.53 -5.63
C LYS A 118 -6.08 -10.38 -6.45
N LYS A 119 -6.34 -11.69 -6.48
CA LYS A 119 -5.57 -12.64 -7.29
C LYS A 119 -5.95 -12.56 -8.76
#